data_AF-A0A924ZJN0-F1
#
_entry.id   AF-A0A924ZJN0-F1
#
_cell.length_a   1.000
_cell.length_b   1.000
_cell.length_c   1.000
_cell.angle_alpha   90.00
_cell.angle_beta   90.00
_cell.angle_gamma   90.00
#
_symmetry.space_group_name_H-M   'P 1'
#
loop_
_entity.id
_entity.type
_entity.pdbx_description
1 polymer ?
#
loop_
_entity_poly.entity_id
_entity_poly.type
_entity_poly.pdbx_seq_one_letter_code
_entity_poly.pdbx_strand_id
1 'polypeptide(L)' 'MTLPWTKQNFPKPQDLQIRDRVLGWAATMVTDKDWFIQKAIAWWLRDLSKHDPQRTHDFLDGPGQSLKPWARKEAAKHL' A
#
# COMPACT_ATOMS: atom_id res chain seq x y z
N MET A 1 -12.53 -3.53 -0.38
CA MET A 1 -13.08 -3.54 -1.75
C MET A 1 -12.07 -3.13 -2.84
N THR A 2 -10.80 -2.82 -2.53
CA THR A 2 -9.78 -2.33 -3.51
C THR A 2 -8.61 -3.30 -3.78
N LEU A 3 -8.68 -4.52 -3.24
CA LEU A 3 -7.60 -5.50 -3.37
C LEU A 3 -7.37 -6.01 -4.81
N PRO A 4 -8.37 -6.14 -5.70
CA PRO A 4 -8.11 -6.57 -7.07
C PRO A 4 -7.11 -5.69 -7.83
N TRP A 5 -7.01 -4.39 -7.50
CA TRP A 5 -6.09 -3.44 -8.16
C TRP A 5 -4.62 -3.58 -7.78
N THR A 6 -4.28 -4.48 -6.86
CA THR A 6 -2.90 -4.82 -6.56
C THR A 6 -2.35 -5.92 -7.46
N LYS A 7 -3.20 -6.64 -8.20
CA LYS A 7 -2.87 -7.94 -8.84
C LYS A 7 -2.58 -7.87 -10.34
N GLN A 8 -2.77 -6.73 -10.99
CA GLN A 8 -2.52 -6.59 -12.43
C GLN A 8 -1.02 -6.56 -12.72
N ASN A 9 -0.54 -7.50 -13.53
CA ASN A 9 0.82 -7.49 -14.10
C ASN A 9 1.00 -6.41 -15.17
N PHE A 10 -0.05 -6.12 -15.94
CA PHE A 10 -0.06 -5.11 -17.01
C PHE A 10 -1.21 -4.14 -16.76
N PRO A 11 -1.08 -3.23 -15.77
CA PRO A 11 -2.15 -2.30 -15.42
C PRO A 11 -2.44 -1.34 -16.57
N LYS A 12 -3.71 -1.11 -16.84
CA LYS A 12 -4.13 -0.03 -17.75
C LYS A 12 -3.92 1.32 -17.08
N PRO A 13 -3.90 2.44 -17.83
CA PRO A 13 -3.78 3.78 -17.24
C PRO A 13 -4.82 4.05 -16.13
N GLN A 14 -6.04 3.56 -16.29
CA GLN A 14 -7.10 3.69 -15.28
C GLN A 14 -6.81 2.87 -14.00
N ASP A 15 -6.17 1.70 -14.11
CA ASP A 15 -5.79 0.89 -12.95
C ASP A 15 -4.72 1.61 -12.13
N LEU A 16 -3.76 2.27 -12.80
CA LEU A 16 -2.74 3.08 -12.14
C LEU A 16 -3.37 4.26 -11.37
N GLN A 17 -4.32 4.96 -11.98
CA GLN A 17 -5.05 6.04 -11.31
C GLN A 17 -5.82 5.55 -10.07
N ILE A 18 -6.37 4.32 -10.12
CA ILE A 18 -7.04 3.71 -8.97
C ILE A 18 -6.02 3.39 -7.87
N ARG A 19 -4.86 2.84 -8.22
CA ARG A 19 -3.77 2.62 -7.26
C ARG A 19 -3.35 3.93 -6.58
N ASP A 20 -3.17 5.00 -7.36
CA ASP A 20 -2.81 6.33 -6.82
C ASP A 20 -3.88 6.86 -5.86
N ARG A 21 -5.15 6.70 -6.22
CA ARG A 21 -6.27 7.09 -5.34
C ARG A 21 -6.28 6.31 -4.03
N VAL A 22 -6.07 4.99 -4.09
CA VAL A 22 -6.02 4.14 -2.89
C VAL A 22 -4.84 4.49 -2.00
N LEU A 23 -3.67 4.74 -2.58
CA LEU A 23 -2.49 5.20 -1.85
C LEU A 23 -2.70 6.59 -1.23
N GLY A 24 -3.42 7.49 -1.91
CA GLY A 24 -3.85 8.77 -1.35
C GLY A 24 -4.69 8.60 -0.09
N TRP A 25 -5.66 7.68 -0.09
CA TRP A 25 -6.44 7.35 1.12
C TRP A 25 -5.58 6.71 2.21
N ALA A 26 -4.69 5.78 1.86
CA ALA A 26 -3.79 5.16 2.82
C ALA A 26 -2.91 6.22 3.50
N ALA A 27 -2.40 7.20 2.74
CA ALA A 27 -1.57 8.29 3.24
C ALA A 27 -2.30 9.19 4.26
N THR A 28 -3.62 9.35 4.17
CA THR A 28 -4.38 10.10 5.19
C THR A 28 -4.67 9.27 6.44
N MET A 29 -4.52 7.94 6.37
CA MET A 29 -4.85 6.99 7.44
C MET A 29 -3.62 6.39 8.15
N VAL A 30 -2.40 6.58 7.65
CA VAL A 30 -1.19 5.98 8.25
C VAL A 30 -0.94 6.39 9.71
N THR A 31 -1.45 7.55 10.15
CA THR A 31 -1.32 8.03 11.52
C THR A 31 -2.34 7.40 12.47
N ASP A 32 -3.44 6.84 11.95
CA ASP A 32 -4.43 6.14 12.75
C ASP A 32 -3.85 4.81 13.24
N LYS A 33 -3.66 4.72 14.55
CA LYS A 33 -2.99 3.57 15.18
C LYS A 33 -3.95 2.42 15.47
N ASP A 34 -5.19 2.46 15.01
CA ASP A 34 -6.08 1.30 15.06
C ASP A 34 -5.43 0.09 14.36
N TRP A 35 -5.59 -1.10 14.96
CA TRP A 35 -4.95 -2.30 14.46
C TRP A 35 -5.46 -2.72 13.09
N PHE A 36 -6.77 -2.61 12.83
CA PHE A 36 -7.37 -3.01 11.56
C PHE A 36 -6.98 -2.05 10.43
N ILE A 37 -6.91 -0.75 10.69
CA ILE A 37 -6.47 0.25 9.70
C ILE A 37 -5.02 -0.02 9.28
N GLN A 38 -4.11 -0.18 10.26
CA GLN A 38 -2.70 -0.47 10.00
C GLN A 38 -2.54 -1.79 9.24
N LYS A 39 -3.32 -2.81 9.59
CA LYS A 39 -3.32 -4.11 8.91
C LYS A 39 -3.80 -4.00 7.47
N ALA A 40 -4.88 -3.26 7.23
CA ALA A 40 -5.45 -3.08 5.90
C ALA A 40 -4.46 -2.38 4.96
N ILE A 41 -3.79 -1.32 5.41
CA ILE A 41 -2.76 -0.62 4.64
C ILE A 41 -1.59 -1.57 4.35
N ALA A 42 -1.07 -2.25 5.39
CA ALA A 42 0.06 -3.15 5.24
C ALA A 42 -0.20 -4.29 4.26
N TRP A 43 -1.36 -4.94 4.36
CA TRP A 43 -1.71 -6.05 3.48
C TRP A 43 -1.95 -5.60 2.04
N TRP A 44 -2.53 -4.42 1.83
CA TRP A 44 -2.71 -3.89 0.48
C TRP A 44 -1.35 -3.57 -0.18
N LEU A 45 -0.43 -2.92 0.55
CA LEU A 45 0.93 -2.63 0.07
C LEU A 45 1.75 -3.90 -0.21
N ARG A 46 1.65 -4.91 0.67
CA ARG A 46 2.30 -6.21 0.51
C ARG A 46 1.84 -6.94 -0.75
N ASP A 47 0.55 -6.86 -1.06
CA ASP A 47 0.03 -7.49 -2.27
C ASP A 47 0.42 -6.66 -3.52
N LEU A 48 0.44 -5.32 -3.42
CA LEU A 48 0.89 -4.44 -4.51
C LEU A 48 2.37 -4.65 -4.85
N SER A 49 3.23 -4.86 -3.85
CA SER A 49 4.68 -4.93 -4.05
C SER A 49 5.11 -6.04 -5.01
N LYS A 50 4.30 -7.09 -5.16
CA LYS A 50 4.54 -8.19 -6.11
C LYS A 50 4.40 -7.77 -7.58
N HIS A 51 3.67 -6.71 -7.84
CA HIS A 51 3.33 -6.24 -9.19
C HIS A 51 3.79 -4.81 -9.46
N ASP A 52 4.10 -4.04 -8.41
CA ASP A 52 4.56 -2.65 -8.48
C ASP A 52 5.48 -2.32 -7.29
N PRO A 53 6.68 -2.94 -7.22
CA PRO A 53 7.58 -2.80 -6.08
C PRO A 53 8.04 -1.36 -5.88
N GLN A 54 8.29 -0.62 -6.96
CA GLN A 54 8.72 0.79 -6.90
C GLN A 54 7.68 1.64 -6.17
N ARG A 55 6.41 1.53 -6.55
CA ARG A 55 5.34 2.31 -5.93
C ARG A 55 5.14 1.96 -4.45
N THR A 56 5.30 0.69 -4.08
CA THR A 56 5.29 0.31 -2.66
C THR A 56 6.49 0.90 -1.91
N HIS A 57 7.69 0.86 -2.50
CA HIS A 57 8.90 1.46 -1.92
C HIS A 57 8.71 2.97 -1.68
N ASP A 58 8.25 3.70 -2.70
CA ASP A 58 8.00 5.15 -2.62
C ASP A 58 6.98 5.50 -1.52
N PHE A 59 5.91 4.69 -1.39
CA PHE A 59 4.94 4.90 -0.32
C PHE A 59 5.55 4.66 1.06
N LEU A 60 6.37 3.61 1.22
CA LEU A 60 7.04 3.31 2.48
C LEU A 60 8.04 4.40 2.84
N ASP A 61 8.78 4.94 1.88
CA ASP A 61 9.73 6.03 2.13
C ASP A 61 9.05 7.38 2.35
N GLY A 62 7.80 7.55 1.95
CA GLY A 62 6.99 8.73 2.25
C GLY A 62 6.01 8.49 3.43
N PRO A 63 4.68 8.49 3.18
CA PRO A 63 3.68 8.39 4.24
C PRO A 63 3.83 7.15 5.13
N GLY A 64 4.33 6.04 4.58
CA GLY A 64 4.50 4.78 5.28
C GLY A 64 5.51 4.82 6.43
N GLN A 65 6.29 5.90 6.59
CA GLN A 65 7.10 6.14 7.80
C GLN A 65 6.24 6.23 9.07
N SER A 66 4.98 6.67 8.94
CA SER A 66 4.05 6.77 10.05
C SER A 66 3.34 5.45 10.41
N LEU A 67 3.56 4.37 9.66
CA LEU A 67 2.98 3.07 9.99
C LEU A 67 3.55 2.53 11.31
N LYS A 68 2.80 1.66 11.99
CA LYS A 68 3.35 0.87 13.09
C LYS A 68 4.52 0.02 12.57
N PRO A 69 5.59 -0.19 13.36
CA PRO A 69 6.75 -0.97 12.91
C PRO A 69 6.40 -2.35 12.33
N TRP A 70 5.44 -3.07 12.93
CA TRP A 70 5.00 -4.36 12.41
C TRP A 70 4.25 -4.24 11.08
N ALA A 71 3.47 -3.18 10.89
CA ALA A 71 2.71 -2.94 9.67
C ALA A 71 3.65 -2.57 8.53
N ARG A 72 4.66 -1.73 8.80
CA ARG A 72 5.73 -1.40 7.84
C ARG A 72 6.51 -2.65 7.43
N LYS A 73 6.91 -3.50 8.39
CA LYS A 73 7.59 -4.77 8.11
C LYS A 73 6.72 -5.72 7.28
N GLU A 74 5.42 -5.79 7.56
CA GLU A 74 4.50 -6.63 6.79
C GLU A 74 4.28 -6.11 5.37
N ALA A 75 4.19 -4.79 5.19
CA ALA A 75 4.08 -4.15 3.87
C ALA A 75 5.32 -4.42 2.98
N ALA A 76 6.50 -4.48 3.58
CA ALA A 76 7.78 -4.70 2.90
C ALA A 76 8.14 -6.20 2.71
N LYS A 77 7.24 -7.13 3.04
CA LYS A 77 7.56 -8.57 3.09
C LYS A 77 8.09 -9.17 1.77
N HIS A 78 7.73 -8.59 0.63
CA HIS A 78 8.13 -9.05 -0.70
C HIS A 78 8.93 -8.00 -1.48
N LEU A 79 9.41 -6.95 -0.81
CA LEU A 79 10.33 -5.97 -1.38
C LEU A 79 11.78 -6.43 -1.24
#